data_AF-A0A2D4TNG6-F1
#
_entry.id   AF-A0A2D4TNG6-F1
#
_cell.length_a   1.000
_cell.length_b   1.000
_cell.length_c   1.000
_cell.angle_alpha   90.00
_cell.angle_beta   90.00
_cell.angle_gamma   90.00
#
_symmetry.space_group_name_H-M   'P 1'
#
loop_
_entity.id
_entity.type
_entity.pdbx_description
1 polymer ?
#
loop_
_entity_poly.entity_id
_entity_poly.type
_entity_poly.pdbx_seq_one_letter_code
_entity_poly.pdbx_strand_id
1 'polypeptide(L)'
;MSEDSLSEDTRLCKGKVLFPWHGRLGLLLIAVFWTLNWTLPGLRTHWGFFPLWLGYCLTVDGLVFLRRGDSLFMRDRKAYALLFLISMPGWWLFELLNLRLQNWVYLGMEEFSDLEYFLLSSLSFSTVIPAVFGTAELSGSFNWIRNLPNGPKVFPTRRNLIFFRSFRIGDVHPDADLAKVFLPLCLAQYFLPDRAMEPPIRSSITV
;
A
#
# COMPACT_ATOMS: atom_id res chain seq x y z
N MET A 1 23.12 -21.94 -47.18
CA MET A 1 22.22 -21.29 -46.20
C MET A 1 23.03 -21.15 -44.92
N SER A 2 23.65 -19.99 -44.75
CA SER A 2 24.77 -19.73 -43.86
C SER A 2 24.31 -19.42 -42.44
N GLU A 3 25.02 -19.94 -41.43
CA GLU A 3 24.73 -19.78 -40.00
C GLU A 3 24.57 -18.32 -39.55
N ASP A 4 25.17 -17.37 -40.29
CA ASP A 4 25.03 -15.93 -40.06
C ASP A 4 23.59 -15.43 -40.15
N SER A 5 22.76 -15.97 -41.05
CA SER A 5 21.36 -15.52 -41.21
C SER A 5 20.47 -15.95 -40.05
N LEU A 6 20.75 -17.11 -39.44
CA LEU A 6 20.03 -17.57 -38.23
C LEU A 6 20.38 -16.73 -37.00
N SER A 7 21.60 -16.20 -36.94
CA SER A 7 22.04 -15.34 -35.83
C SER A 7 21.45 -13.93 -35.92
N GLU A 8 21.26 -13.38 -37.13
CA GLU A 8 20.62 -12.09 -37.35
C GLU A 8 19.11 -12.11 -37.05
N ASP A 9 18.38 -13.13 -37.52
CA ASP A 9 16.95 -13.28 -37.23
C ASP A 9 16.67 -13.43 -35.72
N THR A 10 17.57 -14.11 -35.00
CA THR A 10 17.49 -14.25 -33.55
C THR A 10 17.76 -12.94 -32.81
N ARG A 11 18.61 -12.06 -33.35
CA ARG A 11 18.89 -10.72 -32.79
C ARG A 11 17.78 -9.72 -33.10
N LEU A 12 17.17 -9.79 -34.28
CA LEU A 12 16.04 -8.95 -34.71
C LEU A 12 14.76 -9.23 -33.90
N CYS A 13 14.52 -10.49 -33.52
CA CYS A 13 13.35 -10.88 -32.71
C CYS A 13 13.46 -10.52 -31.22
N LYS A 14 14.59 -9.98 -30.75
CA LYS A 14 14.71 -9.44 -29.38
C LYS A 14 14.09 -8.04 -29.34
N GLY A 15 12.79 -7.97 -29.67
CA GLY A 15 11.99 -6.76 -29.59
C GLY A 15 12.16 -6.14 -28.21
N LYS A 16 12.43 -4.84 -28.17
CA LYS A 16 12.48 -4.09 -26.91
C LYS A 16 11.14 -4.31 -26.21
N VAL A 17 11.12 -4.98 -25.07
CA VAL A 17 9.90 -5.14 -24.27
C VAL A 17 9.52 -3.75 -23.78
N LEU A 18 8.54 -3.14 -24.43
CA LEU A 18 8.05 -1.82 -24.06
C LEU A 18 7.26 -1.92 -22.76
N PHE A 19 7.38 -0.90 -21.92
CA PHE A 19 6.58 -0.81 -20.70
C PHE A 19 5.09 -0.82 -21.07
N PRO A 20 4.27 -1.70 -20.48
CA PRO A 20 2.89 -1.85 -20.91
C PRO A 20 2.08 -0.57 -20.67
N TRP A 21 1.03 -0.39 -21.46
CA TRP A 21 0.22 0.82 -21.43
C TRP A 21 -0.40 1.10 -20.05
N HIS A 22 -0.82 0.05 -19.33
CA HIS A 22 -1.42 0.17 -18.00
C HIS A 22 -0.38 0.66 -16.97
N GLY A 23 0.87 0.20 -17.07
CA GLY A 23 1.96 0.71 -16.25
C GLY A 23 2.25 2.18 -16.52
N ARG A 24 2.24 2.60 -17.79
CA ARG A 24 2.40 4.02 -18.17
C ARG A 24 1.27 4.89 -17.63
N LEU A 25 0.04 4.38 -17.71
CA LEU A 25 -1.12 5.04 -17.09
C LEU A 25 -0.95 5.13 -15.57
N GLY A 26 -0.42 4.08 -14.93
CA GLY A 26 -0.12 4.07 -13.51
C GLY A 26 0.87 5.17 -13.11
N LEU A 27 1.98 5.29 -13.85
CA LEU A 27 2.96 6.36 -13.62
C LEU A 27 2.38 7.75 -13.81
N LEU A 28 1.52 7.93 -14.83
CA LEU A 28 0.84 9.20 -15.07
C LEU A 28 -0.08 9.56 -13.89
N LEU A 29 -0.89 8.60 -13.42
CA LEU A 29 -1.75 8.78 -12.24
C LEU A 29 -0.94 9.18 -11.02
N ILE A 30 0.17 8.46 -10.75
CA ILE A 30 1.06 8.81 -9.64
C ILE A 30 1.57 10.24 -9.79
N ALA A 31 2.14 10.60 -10.94
CA ALA A 31 2.71 11.92 -11.15
C ALA A 31 1.68 13.05 -10.98
N VAL A 32 0.49 12.88 -11.56
CA VAL A 32 -0.59 13.87 -11.47
C VAL A 32 -1.09 14.00 -10.04
N PHE A 33 -1.54 12.90 -9.42
CA PHE A 33 -2.16 12.95 -8.11
C PHE A 33 -1.15 13.23 -6.99
N TRP A 34 0.11 12.85 -7.16
CA TRP A 34 1.19 13.27 -6.27
C TRP A 34 1.36 14.78 -6.31
N THR A 35 1.46 15.36 -7.51
CA THR A 35 1.61 16.83 -7.67
C THR A 35 0.40 17.57 -7.12
N LEU A 36 -0.81 17.14 -7.47
CA LEU A 36 -2.05 17.73 -6.96
C LEU A 36 -2.12 17.67 -5.43
N ASN A 37 -1.64 16.56 -4.84
CA ASN A 37 -1.62 16.40 -3.40
C ASN A 37 -0.65 17.36 -2.69
N TRP A 38 0.33 17.93 -3.39
CA TRP A 38 1.20 18.97 -2.85
C TRP A 38 0.68 20.38 -3.14
N THR A 39 0.04 20.62 -4.30
CA THR A 39 -0.30 21.99 -4.75
C THR A 39 -1.66 22.53 -4.33
N LEU A 40 -2.68 21.70 -4.08
CA LEU A 40 -4.06 22.16 -3.82
C LEU A 40 -4.45 22.23 -2.32
N PRO A 41 -4.85 23.36 -1.73
CA PRO A 41 -5.31 23.37 -0.33
C PRO A 41 -6.60 22.55 -0.09
N GLY A 42 -6.82 22.05 1.13
CA GLY A 42 -8.07 21.39 1.58
C GLY A 42 -8.02 19.85 1.68
N LEU A 43 -9.19 19.20 1.70
CA LEU A 43 -9.40 17.74 1.84
C LEU A 43 -8.98 16.91 0.60
N ARG A 44 -8.02 17.40 -0.18
CA ARG A 44 -7.50 16.79 -1.42
C ARG A 44 -7.06 15.34 -1.26
N THR A 45 -6.53 14.98 -0.09
CA THR A 45 -5.99 13.65 0.17
C THR A 45 -7.10 12.59 0.17
N HIS A 46 -8.34 12.92 0.53
CA HIS A 46 -9.45 11.95 0.59
C HIS A 46 -9.79 11.37 -0.79
N TRP A 47 -9.87 12.21 -1.82
CA TRP A 47 -10.16 11.77 -3.19
C TRP A 47 -8.89 11.52 -4.01
N GLY A 48 -7.76 12.13 -3.66
CA GLY A 48 -6.48 11.92 -4.33
C GLY A 48 -5.79 10.61 -3.96
N PHE A 49 -6.14 10.03 -2.80
CA PHE A 49 -5.56 8.78 -2.32
C PHE A 49 -5.85 7.60 -3.25
N PHE A 50 -7.13 7.36 -3.58
CA PHE A 50 -7.52 6.25 -4.44
C PHE A 50 -6.79 6.22 -5.80
N PRO A 51 -6.82 7.29 -6.63
CA PRO A 51 -6.18 7.28 -7.93
C PRO A 51 -4.65 7.18 -7.85
N LEU A 52 -4.04 7.73 -6.79
CA LEU A 52 -2.61 7.56 -6.53
C LEU A 52 -2.25 6.09 -6.30
N TRP A 53 -3.00 5.39 -5.42
CA TRP A 53 -2.77 3.99 -5.11
C TRP A 53 -3.18 3.04 -6.24
N LEU A 54 -4.23 3.38 -6.99
CA LEU A 54 -4.54 2.70 -8.24
C LEU A 54 -3.37 2.82 -9.22
N GLY A 55 -2.78 4.02 -9.31
CA GLY A 55 -1.58 4.27 -10.10
C GLY A 55 -0.39 3.41 -9.65
N TYR A 56 -0.20 3.25 -8.35
CA TYR A 56 0.78 2.33 -7.76
C TYR A 56 0.53 0.88 -8.20
N CYS A 57 -0.69 0.37 -8.03
CA CYS A 57 -1.05 -1.00 -8.41
C CYS A 57 -0.75 -1.28 -9.89
N LEU A 58 -1.14 -0.37 -10.78
CA LEU A 58 -0.90 -0.50 -12.23
C LEU A 58 0.59 -0.41 -12.58
N THR A 59 1.33 0.46 -11.91
CA THR A 59 2.78 0.61 -12.11
C THR A 59 3.51 -0.66 -11.70
N VAL A 60 3.20 -1.19 -10.52
CA VAL A 60 3.80 -2.42 -10.00
C VAL A 60 3.50 -3.60 -10.91
N ASP A 61 2.24 -3.75 -11.33
CA ASP A 61 1.85 -4.81 -12.28
C ASP A 61 2.61 -4.70 -13.61
N GLY A 62 2.77 -3.48 -14.15
CA GLY A 62 3.59 -3.25 -15.34
C GLY A 62 5.08 -3.58 -15.14
N LEU A 63 5.63 -3.35 -13.95
CA LEU A 63 7.00 -3.74 -13.61
C LEU A 63 7.15 -5.26 -13.52
N VAL A 64 6.15 -5.95 -12.97
CA VAL A 64 6.10 -7.42 -12.96
C VAL A 64 6.09 -7.95 -14.39
N PHE A 65 5.26 -7.36 -15.26
CA PHE A 65 5.20 -7.72 -16.68
C PHE A 65 6.57 -7.55 -17.37
N LEU A 66 7.27 -6.44 -17.12
CA LEU A 66 8.61 -6.24 -17.68
C LEU A 66 9.63 -7.30 -17.21
N ARG A 67 9.53 -7.76 -15.96
CA ARG A 67 10.50 -8.69 -15.38
C ARG A 67 10.21 -10.15 -15.69
N ARG A 68 8.94 -10.54 -15.75
CA ARG A 68 8.51 -11.93 -15.90
C ARG A 68 7.92 -12.24 -17.27
N GLY A 69 7.54 -11.22 -18.05
CA GLY A 69 6.79 -11.37 -19.29
C GLY A 69 5.29 -11.65 -19.09
N ASP A 70 4.84 -11.77 -17.85
CA ASP A 70 3.45 -11.97 -17.44
C ASP A 70 3.17 -11.19 -16.15
N SER A 71 1.90 -10.90 -15.87
CA SER A 71 1.44 -10.09 -14.72
C SER A 71 0.02 -10.47 -14.32
N LEU A 72 -0.44 -10.10 -13.11
CA LEU A 72 -1.80 -10.40 -12.65
C LEU A 72 -2.86 -9.80 -13.58
N PHE A 73 -2.67 -8.55 -14.02
CA PHE A 73 -3.60 -7.87 -14.91
C PHE A 73 -3.66 -8.53 -16.29
N MET A 74 -2.50 -8.92 -16.86
CA MET A 74 -2.45 -9.51 -18.21
C MET A 74 -2.93 -10.97 -18.22
N ARG A 75 -2.72 -11.70 -17.13
CA ARG A 75 -3.13 -13.09 -16.97
C ARG A 75 -4.64 -13.26 -16.79
N ASP A 76 -5.23 -12.51 -15.87
CA ASP A 76 -6.68 -12.52 -15.66
C ASP A 76 -7.18 -11.19 -15.08
N ARG A 77 -7.73 -10.35 -15.98
CA ARG A 77 -8.31 -9.05 -15.63
C ARG A 77 -9.48 -9.17 -14.66
N LYS A 78 -10.27 -10.24 -14.72
CA LYS A 78 -11.43 -10.44 -13.82
C LYS A 78 -10.94 -10.80 -12.43
N ALA A 79 -9.99 -11.72 -12.31
CA ALA A 79 -9.38 -12.04 -11.04
C ALA A 79 -8.70 -10.81 -10.42
N TYR A 80 -8.00 -10.01 -11.23
CA TYR A 80 -7.38 -8.77 -10.76
C TYR A 80 -8.42 -7.76 -10.26
N ALA A 81 -9.52 -7.54 -10.99
CA ALA A 81 -10.61 -6.67 -10.53
C ALA A 81 -11.27 -7.19 -9.25
N LEU A 82 -11.41 -8.51 -9.11
CA LEU A 82 -11.96 -9.13 -7.91
C LEU A 82 -11.09 -8.88 -6.67
N LEU A 83 -9.77 -8.72 -6.81
CA LEU A 83 -8.90 -8.33 -5.69
C LEU A 83 -9.33 -6.99 -5.07
N PHE A 84 -9.76 -6.02 -5.89
CA PHE A 84 -10.25 -4.74 -5.39
C PHE A 84 -11.55 -4.90 -4.61
N LEU A 85 -12.48 -5.71 -5.13
CA LEU A 85 -13.76 -5.99 -4.49
C LEU A 85 -13.60 -6.75 -3.17
N ILE A 86 -12.68 -7.72 -3.10
CA ILE A 86 -12.40 -8.49 -1.87
C ILE A 86 -11.67 -7.63 -0.82
N SER A 87 -10.93 -6.61 -1.25
CA SER A 87 -10.22 -5.71 -0.34
C SER A 87 -11.17 -4.82 0.48
N MET A 88 -12.29 -4.40 -0.11
CA MET A 88 -13.31 -3.57 0.55
C MET A 88 -13.84 -4.15 1.87
N PRO A 89 -14.37 -5.39 1.92
CA PRO A 89 -14.87 -5.98 3.17
C PRO A 89 -13.75 -6.23 4.20
N GLY A 90 -12.49 -6.38 3.76
CA GLY A 90 -11.35 -6.49 4.67
C GLY A 90 -11.18 -5.25 5.55
N TRP A 91 -11.37 -4.06 4.97
CA TRP A 91 -11.37 -2.80 5.73
C TRP A 91 -12.54 -2.72 6.71
N TRP A 92 -13.76 -3.05 6.26
CA TRP A 92 -14.93 -3.00 7.13
C TRP A 92 -14.88 -4.00 8.29
N LEU A 93 -14.25 -5.17 8.06
CA LEU A 93 -13.98 -6.11 9.14
C LEU A 93 -12.99 -5.51 10.16
N PHE A 94 -11.94 -4.85 9.70
CA PHE A 94 -11.02 -4.13 10.58
C PHE A 94 -11.72 -3.02 11.36
N GLU A 95 -12.58 -2.23 10.70
CA GLU A 95 -13.35 -1.18 11.36
C GLU A 95 -14.31 -1.75 12.41
N LEU A 96 -14.98 -2.87 12.11
CA LEU A 96 -15.83 -3.57 13.07
C LEU A 96 -15.07 -4.02 14.32
N LEU A 97 -13.84 -4.52 14.14
CA LEU A 97 -12.96 -4.88 15.27
C LEU A 97 -12.52 -3.63 16.03
N ASN A 98 -12.22 -2.55 15.31
CA ASN A 98 -11.84 -1.29 15.91
C ASN A 98 -12.95 -0.70 16.78
N LEU A 99 -14.23 -0.79 16.37
CA LEU A 99 -15.35 -0.37 17.20
C LEU A 99 -15.36 -1.02 18.59
N ARG A 100 -14.81 -2.24 18.72
CA ARG A 100 -14.69 -2.95 19.99
C ARG A 100 -13.41 -2.64 20.75
N LEU A 101 -12.31 -2.45 20.04
CA LEU A 101 -11.00 -2.25 20.63
C LEU A 101 -10.72 -0.77 20.97
N GLN A 102 -11.42 0.16 20.32
CA GLN A 102 -11.23 1.62 20.45
C GLN A 102 -9.75 2.00 20.31
N ASN A 103 -9.06 1.36 19.36
CA ASN A 103 -7.61 1.46 19.21
C ASN A 103 -7.16 2.80 18.60
N TRP A 104 -8.05 3.52 17.92
CA TRP A 104 -7.73 4.75 17.20
C TRP A 104 -8.95 5.66 17.08
N VAL A 105 -8.67 6.96 17.11
CA VAL A 105 -9.65 8.05 16.95
C VAL A 105 -9.43 8.67 15.56
N TYR A 106 -10.51 8.79 14.78
CA TYR A 106 -10.48 9.45 13.48
C TYR A 106 -10.66 10.96 13.65
N LEU A 107 -9.61 11.73 13.36
CA LEU A 107 -9.67 13.20 13.33
C LEU A 107 -10.05 13.66 11.91
N GLY A 108 -10.95 14.64 11.78
CA GLY A 108 -11.39 15.17 10.49
C GLY A 108 -12.53 14.41 9.81
N MET A 109 -13.11 13.39 10.46
CA MET A 109 -14.32 12.71 9.98
C MET A 109 -15.59 13.58 10.07
N GLU A 110 -15.57 14.62 10.92
CA GLU A 110 -16.70 15.52 11.15
C GLU A 110 -17.05 16.39 9.93
N GLU A 111 -16.15 16.47 8.94
CA GLU A 111 -16.36 17.23 7.70
C GLU A 111 -17.12 16.43 6.63
N PHE A 112 -17.36 15.13 6.84
CA PHE A 112 -17.95 14.23 5.84
C PHE A 112 -19.30 13.66 6.29
N SER A 113 -20.16 13.37 5.33
CA SER A 113 -21.35 12.55 5.56
C SER A 113 -20.95 11.08 5.77
N ASP A 114 -21.69 10.34 6.60
CA ASP A 114 -21.54 8.90 6.80
C ASP A 114 -21.44 8.11 5.47
N LEU A 115 -22.26 8.50 4.47
CA LEU A 115 -22.26 7.86 3.16
C LEU A 115 -20.99 8.17 2.37
N GLU A 116 -20.51 9.41 2.44
CA GLU A 116 -19.30 9.84 1.74
C GLU A 116 -18.07 9.17 2.34
N TYR A 117 -17.99 9.11 3.68
CA TYR A 117 -16.97 8.35 4.39
C TYR A 117 -16.99 6.87 4.00
N PHE A 118 -18.18 6.26 3.96
CA PHE A 118 -18.34 4.86 3.57
C PHE A 118 -17.80 4.60 2.15
N LEU A 119 -18.17 5.44 1.19
CA LEU A 119 -17.75 5.30 -0.20
C LEU A 119 -16.26 5.56 -0.40
N LEU A 120 -15.74 6.66 0.15
CA LEU A 120 -14.32 7.04 0.02
C LEU A 120 -13.41 6.04 0.72
N SER A 121 -13.80 5.55 1.90
CA SER A 121 -13.05 4.51 2.62
C SER A 121 -13.06 3.20 1.83
N SER A 122 -14.24 2.73 1.41
CA SER A 122 -14.33 1.50 0.61
C SER A 122 -13.47 1.60 -0.66
N LEU A 123 -13.54 2.72 -1.37
CA LEU A 123 -12.79 2.94 -2.59
C LEU A 123 -11.28 2.99 -2.32
N SER A 124 -10.84 3.74 -1.31
CA SER A 124 -9.43 3.87 -0.94
C SER A 124 -8.83 2.52 -0.53
N PHE A 125 -9.51 1.80 0.36
CA PHE A 125 -9.03 0.51 0.86
C PHE A 125 -9.23 -0.64 -0.13
N SER A 126 -9.98 -0.44 -1.23
CA SER A 126 -10.04 -1.43 -2.31
C SER A 126 -8.65 -1.71 -2.93
N THR A 127 -7.72 -0.77 -2.82
CA THR A 127 -6.40 -0.87 -3.45
C THR A 127 -5.39 -1.70 -2.66
N VAL A 128 -5.65 -2.00 -1.38
CA VAL A 128 -4.68 -2.61 -0.46
C VAL A 128 -4.30 -4.03 -0.89
N ILE A 129 -5.28 -4.93 -1.09
CA ILE A 129 -4.99 -6.31 -1.51
C ILE A 129 -4.27 -6.32 -2.87
N PRO A 130 -4.75 -5.63 -3.93
CA PRO A 130 -4.03 -5.53 -5.20
C PRO A 130 -2.57 -5.05 -5.04
N ALA A 131 -2.34 -4.02 -4.22
CA ALA A 131 -1.02 -3.48 -3.96
C ALA A 131 -0.10 -4.52 -3.29
N VAL A 132 -0.60 -5.22 -2.27
CA VAL A 132 0.15 -6.26 -1.55
C VAL A 132 0.51 -7.42 -2.48
N PHE A 133 -0.46 -7.96 -3.22
CA PHE A 133 -0.22 -9.09 -4.13
C PHE A 133 0.69 -8.72 -5.29
N GLY A 134 0.49 -7.56 -5.92
CA GLY A 134 1.37 -7.06 -6.98
C GLY A 134 2.80 -6.87 -6.48
N THR A 135 2.96 -6.29 -5.29
CA THR A 135 4.29 -6.06 -4.69
C THR A 135 4.94 -7.36 -4.26
N ALA A 136 4.19 -8.31 -3.74
CA ALA A 136 4.69 -9.64 -3.40
C ALA A 136 5.19 -10.37 -4.66
N GLU A 137 4.45 -10.28 -5.77
CA GLU A 137 4.87 -10.86 -7.05
C GLU A 137 6.14 -10.20 -7.60
N LEU A 138 6.20 -8.86 -7.55
CA LEU A 138 7.39 -8.10 -7.95
C LEU A 138 8.59 -8.46 -7.07
N SER A 139 8.42 -8.51 -5.75
CA SER A 139 9.45 -8.87 -4.78
C SER A 139 9.95 -10.29 -5.03
N GLY A 140 9.05 -11.24 -5.24
CA GLY A 140 9.40 -12.62 -5.57
C GLY A 140 10.07 -12.79 -6.95
N SER A 141 10.07 -11.75 -7.81
CA SER A 141 10.84 -11.75 -9.06
C SER A 141 12.34 -11.54 -8.84
N PHE A 142 12.75 -11.02 -7.67
CA PHE A 142 14.16 -10.84 -7.35
C PHE A 142 14.74 -12.12 -6.76
N ASN A 143 15.82 -12.62 -7.37
CA ASN A 143 16.47 -13.86 -6.94
C ASN A 143 17.00 -13.78 -5.50
N TRP A 144 17.47 -12.61 -5.05
CA TRP A 144 17.92 -12.44 -3.66
C TRP A 144 16.80 -12.69 -2.64
N ILE A 145 15.59 -12.19 -2.90
CA ILE A 145 14.44 -12.39 -2.01
C ILE A 145 14.00 -13.86 -2.01
N ARG A 146 14.00 -14.50 -3.19
CA ARG A 146 13.67 -15.94 -3.32
C ARG A 146 14.68 -16.84 -2.61
N ASN A 147 15.94 -16.43 -2.59
CA ASN A 147 17.04 -17.21 -2.03
C ASN A 147 17.35 -16.83 -0.58
N LEU A 148 16.49 -16.05 0.10
CA LEU A 148 16.64 -15.79 1.52
C LEU A 148 16.57 -17.13 2.28
N PRO A 149 17.54 -17.42 3.16
CA PRO A 149 17.52 -18.64 3.94
C PRO A 149 16.26 -18.65 4.82
N ASN A 150 15.61 -19.81 4.92
CA ASN A 150 14.48 -19.99 5.83
C ASN A 150 14.92 -19.57 7.24
N GLY A 151 14.24 -18.59 7.82
CA GLY A 151 14.49 -18.12 9.18
C GLY A 151 14.38 -19.26 10.21
N PRO A 152 14.91 -19.07 11.42
CA PRO A 152 14.86 -20.10 12.46
C PRO A 152 13.41 -20.56 12.69
N LYS A 153 13.14 -21.86 12.47
CA LYS A 153 11.83 -22.47 12.69
C LYS A 153 11.56 -22.51 14.20
N VAL A 154 10.84 -21.53 14.71
CA VAL A 154 10.41 -21.51 16.12
C VAL A 154 9.29 -22.54 16.28
N PHE A 155 9.62 -23.73 16.77
CA PHE A 155 8.61 -24.72 17.14
C PHE A 155 7.92 -24.29 18.44
N PRO A 156 6.58 -24.45 18.56
CA PRO A 156 5.86 -24.19 19.80
C PRO A 156 6.13 -25.31 20.82
N THR A 157 7.34 -25.33 21.38
CA THR A 157 7.72 -26.19 22.51
C THR A 157 7.41 -25.46 23.82
N ARG A 158 7.01 -26.18 24.89
CA ARG A 158 6.74 -25.60 26.24
C ARG A 158 7.83 -24.62 26.72
N ARG A 159 9.10 -24.90 26.39
CA ARG A 159 10.26 -24.05 26.72
C ARG A 159 10.25 -22.72 25.96
N ASN A 160 9.86 -22.70 24.69
CA ASN A 160 9.73 -21.48 23.89
C ASN A 160 8.52 -20.66 24.35
N LEU A 161 7.41 -21.30 24.71
CA LEU A 161 6.24 -20.62 25.29
C LEU A 161 6.55 -19.97 26.64
N ILE A 162 7.33 -20.62 27.50
CA ILE A 162 7.79 -20.04 28.77
C ILE A 162 8.79 -18.90 28.51
N PHE A 163 9.72 -19.06 27.56
CA PHE A 163 10.63 -17.99 27.15
C PHE A 163 9.88 -16.75 26.64
N PHE A 164 8.89 -16.89 25.75
CA PHE A 164 8.04 -15.79 25.28
C PHE A 164 7.17 -15.20 26.40
N ARG A 165 6.73 -16.03 27.36
CA ARG A 165 5.98 -15.56 28.53
C ARG A 165 6.86 -14.76 29.49
N SER A 166 8.12 -15.13 29.65
CA SER A 166 9.11 -14.40 30.46
C SER A 166 9.61 -13.13 29.78
N PHE A 167 9.75 -13.14 28.44
CA PHE A 167 10.11 -11.95 27.66
C PHE A 167 8.98 -10.92 27.59
N ARG A 168 7.73 -11.30 27.92
CA ARG A 168 6.58 -10.38 28.01
C ARG A 168 6.49 -9.62 29.34
N ILE A 169 7.37 -9.90 30.31
CA ILE A 169 7.30 -9.31 31.66
C ILE A 169 8.41 -8.26 31.90
N GLY A 170 9.40 -8.15 31.01
CA GLY A 170 10.36 -7.05 31.02
C GLY A 170 9.98 -5.97 30.01
N ASP A 171 9.28 -4.94 30.48
CA ASP A 171 9.25 -3.60 29.90
C ASP A 171 8.74 -3.42 28.45
N VAL A 172 7.47 -3.71 28.22
CA VAL A 172 6.69 -2.96 27.21
C VAL A 172 5.31 -2.67 27.80
N HIS A 173 5.14 -1.42 28.25
CA HIS A 173 3.83 -0.81 28.48
C HIS A 173 2.90 -1.18 27.31
N PRO A 174 1.65 -1.62 27.54
CA PRO A 174 0.71 -1.88 26.47
C PRO A 174 0.15 -0.55 25.94
N ASP A 175 1.04 0.35 25.53
CA ASP A 175 0.64 1.44 24.66
C ASP A 175 0.44 0.81 23.28
N ALA A 176 -0.72 1.10 22.69
CA ALA A 176 -1.28 0.54 21.46
C ALA A 176 -0.48 0.88 20.19
N ASP A 177 0.85 0.75 20.22
CA ASP A 177 1.77 1.13 19.13
C ASP A 177 2.02 0.02 18.12
N LEU A 178 1.83 -1.26 18.48
CA LEU A 178 1.99 -2.36 17.53
C LEU A 178 0.90 -2.37 16.45
N ALA A 179 -0.27 -1.79 16.75
CA ALA A 179 -1.33 -1.58 15.76
C ALA A 179 -0.93 -0.49 14.73
N LYS A 180 -0.07 0.47 15.11
CA LYS A 180 0.44 1.53 14.23
C LYS A 180 1.48 1.05 13.21
N VAL A 181 2.06 -0.15 13.40
CA VAL A 181 3.17 -0.66 12.56
C VAL A 181 2.70 -1.28 11.26
N PHE A 182 1.45 -1.78 11.18
CA PHE A 182 1.02 -2.55 10.01
C PHE A 182 0.34 -1.74 8.90
N LEU A 183 0.10 -0.44 9.12
CA LEU A 183 -0.56 0.44 8.13
C LEU A 183 0.04 1.86 7.95
N PRO A 184 1.33 2.14 8.20
CA PRO A 184 1.80 3.53 8.20
C PRO A 184 2.03 4.14 6.80
N LEU A 185 1.96 3.39 5.69
CA LEU A 185 2.16 4.00 4.37
C LEU A 185 0.90 4.64 3.79
N CYS A 186 -0.29 4.10 4.10
CA CYS A 186 -1.55 4.69 3.65
C CYS A 186 -1.97 5.90 4.52
N LEU A 187 -1.73 5.83 5.83
CA LEU A 187 -2.16 6.87 6.78
C LEU A 187 -1.13 7.97 7.02
N ALA A 188 0.15 7.79 6.68
CA ALA A 188 1.12 8.88 6.79
C ALA A 188 0.76 10.09 5.89
N GLN A 189 0.01 9.88 4.80
CA GLN A 189 -0.50 10.96 3.97
C GLN A 189 -1.58 11.81 4.68
N TYR A 190 -2.30 11.23 5.64
CA TYR A 190 -3.27 11.94 6.50
C TYR A 190 -2.61 12.70 7.66
N PHE A 191 -1.35 12.39 7.97
CA PHE A 191 -0.65 12.83 9.18
C PHE A 191 0.62 13.63 8.88
N LEU A 192 0.64 14.44 7.81
CA LEU A 192 1.52 15.59 7.82
C LEU A 192 0.83 16.67 8.68
N PRO A 193 1.33 16.95 9.90
CA PRO A 193 0.88 18.13 10.61
C PRO A 193 1.20 19.33 9.74
N ASP A 194 0.21 20.19 9.51
CA ASP A 194 0.41 21.54 9.02
C ASP A 194 1.46 22.23 9.92
N ARG A 195 2.72 22.19 9.49
CA ARG A 195 3.73 23.12 9.99
C ARG A 195 3.45 24.47 9.34
N ALA A 196 2.40 25.15 9.78
CA ALA A 196 2.23 26.61 9.69
C ALA A 196 0.85 27.04 10.20
N MET A 197 0.57 26.91 11.50
CA MET A 197 -0.21 27.95 12.20
C MET A 197 0.17 27.90 13.68
N GLU A 198 1.11 28.78 14.06
CA GLU A 198 1.25 29.20 15.44
C GLU A 198 -0.11 29.75 15.93
N PRO A 199 -0.63 29.31 17.08
CA PRO A 199 -1.72 30.05 17.72
C PRO A 199 -1.14 31.39 18.19
N PRO A 200 -1.84 32.53 18.02
CA PRO A 200 -1.42 33.76 18.67
C PRO A 200 -1.43 33.50 20.17
N ILE A 201 -0.28 33.70 20.79
CA ILE A 201 -0.07 33.70 22.23
C ILE A 201 -1.15 34.59 22.84
N ARG A 202 -2.14 33.95 23.48
CA ARG A 202 -3.11 34.64 24.31
C ARG A 202 -2.36 35.07 25.56
N SER A 203 -1.77 36.25 25.53
CA SER A 203 -1.24 36.92 26.71
C SER A 203 -2.40 37.26 27.63
N SER A 204 -2.64 36.40 28.61
CA SER A 204 -3.25 36.82 29.87
C SER A 204 -2.32 37.87 30.50
N ILE A 205 -2.84 39.08 30.80
CA ILE A 205 -2.53 39.92 31.98
C ILE A 205 -3.12 41.34 31.78
N THR A 206 -4.14 41.63 32.59
CA THR A 206 -4.37 42.88 33.36
C THR A 206 -4.55 44.22 32.62
N VAL A 207 -5.77 44.78 32.66
CA VAL A 207 -6.23 45.87 33.56
C VAL A 207 -7.74 45.71 33.81
#